data_AF-A0A1B7NPW1-F1
#
_entry.id   AF-A0A1B7NPW1-F1
#
_cell.length_a   1.000
_cell.length_b   1.000
_cell.length_c   1.000
_cell.angle_alpha   90.00
_cell.angle_beta   90.00
_cell.angle_gamma   90.00
#
_symmetry.space_group_name_H-M   'P 1'
#
loop_
_entity.id
_entity.type
_entity.pdbx_description
1 polymer ?
#
loop_
_entity_poly.entity_id
_entity_poly.type
_entity_poly.pdbx_seq_one_letter_code
_entity_poly.pdbx_strand_id
1 'polypeptide(L)'
;MNAVDGSNHYEHSSNAPAPSLLTIILDTNPRAWARLEPTLPLSAAIANLLVFINAHLACNYANKVAVVAAHCHHAAWLYPTPSPKSSDLPTKTEFKVRPTDADGDISMNGRPPAQENEDEGKEEKEEKEDTPPGEEPLNKYRPFRFVEEQLTRNLHALLSSTTPADPTARQNQTLPPPPPPPPPPQ
;
A
#
# COMPACT_ATOMS: atom_id res chain seq x y z
N MET A 1 19.30 47.74 23.96
CA MET A 1 18.40 46.61 24.23
C MET A 1 18.89 45.41 23.44
N ASN A 2 19.01 44.26 24.09
CA ASN A 2 19.67 43.05 23.57
C ASN A 2 18.97 42.51 22.33
N ALA A 3 19.75 42.22 21.28
CA ALA A 3 19.31 41.45 20.13
C ALA A 3 18.99 40.03 20.62
N VAL A 4 17.70 39.70 20.62
CA VAL A 4 17.20 38.35 20.83
C VAL A 4 17.60 37.52 19.61
N ASP A 5 18.77 36.89 19.67
CA ASP A 5 19.19 35.85 18.74
C ASP A 5 18.34 34.60 19.01
N GLY A 6 17.33 34.39 18.17
CA GLY A 6 16.43 33.23 18.22
C GLY A 6 17.03 31.95 17.62
N SER A 7 18.34 31.89 17.36
CA SER A 7 18.95 30.79 16.62
C SER A 7 19.36 29.57 17.48
N ASN A 8 19.21 29.63 18.80
CA ASN A 8 19.67 28.58 19.72
C ASN A 8 18.55 28.07 20.64
N HIS A 9 17.62 27.22 20.16
CA HIS A 9 17.06 26.13 20.99
C HIS A 9 16.14 25.17 20.22
N TYR A 10 16.67 24.28 19.38
CA TYR A 10 15.98 23.02 19.08
C TYR A 10 16.95 21.85 18.90
N GLU A 11 18.06 21.85 19.64
CA GLU A 11 18.70 20.59 20.01
C GLU A 11 17.83 19.94 21.08
N HIS A 12 16.65 19.45 20.67
CA HIS A 12 15.92 18.47 21.45
C HIS A 12 16.82 17.23 21.43
N SER A 13 17.69 17.09 22.43
CA SER A 13 18.32 15.83 22.76
C SER A 13 17.25 14.90 23.35
N SER A 14 16.19 14.64 22.59
CA SER A 14 15.40 13.45 22.82
C SER A 14 16.36 12.30 22.54
N ASN A 15 16.58 11.46 23.54
CA ASN A 15 17.34 10.21 23.41
C ASN A 15 16.67 9.19 22.45
N ALA A 16 15.74 9.68 21.62
CA ALA A 16 15.02 8.96 20.60
C ALA A 16 15.76 9.12 19.26
N PRO A 17 15.92 8.05 18.48
CA PRO A 17 16.60 8.11 17.20
C PRO A 17 15.90 9.07 16.24
N ALA A 18 16.68 9.91 15.55
CA ALA A 18 16.16 10.93 14.64
C ALA A 18 15.29 10.30 13.54
N PRO A 19 14.07 10.82 13.27
CA PRO A 19 13.18 10.28 12.26
C PRO A 19 13.74 10.51 10.85
N SER A 20 13.59 9.52 9.97
CA SER A 20 13.93 9.63 8.55
C SER A 20 12.72 9.38 7.65
N LEU A 21 12.57 10.21 6.61
CA LEU A 21 11.54 10.07 5.58
C LEU A 21 12.16 9.53 4.28
N LEU A 22 11.72 8.34 3.88
CA LEU A 22 12.09 7.72 2.61
C LEU A 22 10.98 7.91 1.58
N THR A 23 11.24 8.70 0.54
CA THR A 23 10.30 8.87 -0.58
C THR A 23 10.81 8.10 -1.80
N ILE A 24 10.02 7.14 -2.27
CA ILE A 24 10.32 6.30 -3.44
C ILE A 24 9.42 6.74 -4.59
N ILE A 25 10.03 7.04 -5.74
CA ILE A 25 9.31 7.29 -6.99
C ILE A 25 9.51 6.06 -7.88
N LEU A 26 8.41 5.36 -8.16
CA LEU A 26 8.38 4.17 -8.98
C LEU A 26 7.88 4.52 -10.38
N ASP A 27 8.72 4.38 -11.40
CA ASP A 27 8.26 4.41 -12.79
C ASP A 27 7.42 3.17 -13.07
N THR A 28 6.18 3.35 -13.54
CA THR A 28 5.24 2.27 -13.87
C THR A 28 4.89 2.23 -15.36
N ASN A 29 5.78 2.74 -16.23
CA ASN A 29 5.61 2.68 -17.68
C ASN A 29 5.65 1.23 -18.20
N PRO A 30 4.53 0.68 -18.74
CA PRO A 30 4.47 -0.71 -19.20
C PRO A 30 5.50 -1.04 -20.29
N ARG A 31 5.83 -0.08 -21.17
CA ARG A 31 6.79 -0.30 -22.25
C ARG A 31 8.22 -0.40 -21.76
N ALA A 32 8.59 0.41 -20.76
CA ALA A 32 9.91 0.36 -20.15
C ALA A 32 10.13 -0.99 -19.46
N TRP A 33 9.13 -1.44 -18.70
CA TRP A 33 9.16 -2.72 -18.00
C TRP A 33 9.08 -3.93 -18.95
N ALA A 34 8.38 -3.84 -20.08
CA ALA A 34 8.36 -4.91 -21.09
C ALA A 34 9.75 -5.19 -21.69
N ARG A 35 10.62 -4.18 -21.77
CA ARG A 35 12.02 -4.36 -22.21
C ARG A 35 12.91 -4.99 -21.12
N LEU A 36 12.58 -4.76 -19.86
CA LEU A 36 13.31 -5.26 -18.70
C LEU A 36 12.85 -6.65 -18.24
N GLU A 37 11.64 -7.07 -18.65
CA GLU A 37 11.01 -8.36 -18.32
C GLU A 37 11.96 -9.57 -18.31
N PRO A 38 12.82 -9.82 -19.32
CA PRO A 38 13.70 -10.99 -19.33
C PRO A 38 14.79 -10.96 -18.25
N THR A 39 15.03 -9.80 -17.62
CA THR A 39 16.09 -9.60 -16.62
C THR A 39 15.56 -9.26 -15.23
N LEU A 40 14.51 -8.44 -15.17
CA LEU A 40 13.91 -7.96 -13.93
C LEU A 40 12.41 -7.72 -14.16
N PRO A 41 11.55 -8.73 -13.90
CA PRO A 41 10.12 -8.53 -13.95
C PRO A 41 9.68 -7.55 -12.85
N LEU A 42 8.64 -6.76 -13.14
CA LEU A 42 8.13 -5.75 -12.21
C LEU A 42 7.76 -6.35 -10.85
N SER A 43 7.17 -7.55 -10.82
CA SER A 43 6.82 -8.25 -9.58
C SER A 43 8.03 -8.50 -8.67
N ALA A 44 9.17 -8.92 -9.25
CA ALA A 44 10.42 -9.13 -8.50
C ALA A 44 11.00 -7.80 -8.01
N ALA A 45 10.93 -6.73 -8.81
CA ALA A 45 11.36 -5.41 -8.40
C ALA A 45 10.55 -4.89 -7.20
N ILE A 46 9.23 -5.08 -7.20
CA ILE A 46 8.35 -4.69 -6.09
C ILE A 46 8.60 -5.53 -4.84
N ALA A 47 8.83 -6.84 -4.98
CA ALA A 47 9.19 -7.69 -3.84
C ALA A 47 10.49 -7.22 -3.17
N ASN A 48 11.54 -6.94 -3.95
CA ASN A 48 12.79 -6.39 -3.43
C ASN A 48 12.61 -5.02 -2.79
N LEU A 49 11.75 -4.17 -3.37
CA LEU A 49 11.42 -2.86 -2.81
C LEU A 49 10.70 -2.97 -1.47
N LEU A 50 9.77 -3.92 -1.33
CA LEU A 50 9.06 -4.19 -0.08
C LEU A 50 10.01 -4.65 1.02
N VAL A 51 11.00 -5.49 0.69
CA VAL A 51 12.07 -5.87 1.64
C VAL A 51 12.88 -4.65 2.08
N PHE A 52 13.24 -3.77 1.15
CA PHE A 52 13.95 -2.53 1.46
C PHE A 52 13.13 -1.59 2.35
N ILE A 53 11.84 -1.41 2.06
CA ILE A 53 10.90 -0.62 2.87
C ILE A 53 10.80 -1.21 4.28
N ASN A 54 10.65 -2.54 4.40
CA ASN A 54 10.58 -3.20 5.70
C ASN A 54 11.85 -2.98 6.51
N ALA A 55 13.02 -3.08 5.86
CA ALA A 55 14.31 -2.80 6.51
C ALA A 55 14.38 -1.35 7.01
N HIS A 56 13.98 -0.37 6.19
CA HIS A 56 13.93 1.04 6.59
C HIS A 56 13.02 1.29 7.80
N LEU A 57 11.84 0.69 7.83
CA LEU A 57 10.91 0.80 8.96
C LEU A 57 11.42 0.08 10.21
N ALA A 58 12.16 -1.02 10.05
CA ALA A 58 12.75 -1.76 11.16
C ALA A 58 13.94 -1.02 11.79
N CYS A 59 14.67 -0.19 11.04
CA CYS A 59 15.81 0.57 11.56
C CYS A 59 15.40 1.59 12.64
N ASN A 60 14.22 2.20 12.52
CA ASN A 60 13.70 3.16 13.50
C ASN A 60 12.18 3.24 13.39
N TYR A 61 11.47 3.08 14.51
CA TYR A 61 10.00 3.18 14.57
C TYR A 61 9.46 4.57 14.14
N ALA A 62 10.29 5.61 14.24
CA ALA A 62 9.95 6.96 13.81
C ALA A 62 10.13 7.15 12.29
N ASN A 63 10.75 6.19 11.59
CA ASN A 63 10.92 6.26 10.14
C ASN A 63 9.57 6.21 9.41
N LYS A 64 9.46 7.02 8.37
CA LYS A 64 8.28 7.10 7.50
C LYS A 64 8.68 6.80 6.06
N VAL A 65 7.71 6.30 5.31
CA VAL A 65 7.87 5.96 3.90
C VAL A 65 6.76 6.63 3.10
N ALA A 66 7.08 7.08 1.90
CA ALA A 66 6.14 7.53 0.91
C ALA A 66 6.50 6.86 -0.42
N VAL A 67 5.50 6.36 -1.15
CA VAL A 67 5.68 5.71 -2.45
C VAL A 67 4.74 6.34 -3.45
N VAL A 68 5.31 6.89 -4.52
CA VAL A 68 4.59 7.55 -5.60
C VAL A 68 4.87 6.80 -6.90
N ALA A 69 3.84 6.45 -7.64
CA ALA A 69 3.95 5.96 -9.00
C ALA A 69 4.08 7.14 -9.96
N ALA A 70 5.12 7.14 -10.79
CA ALA A 70 5.18 7.90 -12.02
C ALA A 70 4.63 7.01 -13.14
N HIS A 71 3.36 7.21 -13.50
CA HIS A 71 2.74 6.53 -14.63
C HIS A 71 2.89 7.38 -15.91
N CYS A 72 2.56 6.82 -17.08
CA CYS A 72 2.79 7.49 -18.37
C CYS A 72 2.15 8.88 -18.45
N HIS A 73 0.90 9.00 -18.01
CA HIS A 73 0.10 10.23 -18.17
C HIS A 73 -0.18 10.98 -16.88
N HIS A 74 0.11 10.36 -15.74
CA HIS A 74 -0.17 10.94 -14.43
C HIS A 74 0.74 10.34 -13.37
N ALA A 75 0.90 11.03 -12.25
CA ALA A 75 1.48 10.48 -11.04
C ALA A 75 0.38 10.08 -10.07
N ALA A 76 0.54 8.96 -9.37
CA ALA A 76 -0.43 8.45 -8.41
C ALA A 76 0.26 8.10 -7.09
N TRP A 77 -0.41 8.38 -5.97
CA TRP A 77 0.05 7.92 -4.66
C TRP A 77 -0.19 6.42 -4.54
N LEU A 78 0.87 5.65 -4.33
CA LEU A 78 0.75 4.25 -3.95
C LEU A 78 0.66 4.10 -2.42
N TYR A 79 1.40 4.94 -1.70
CA TYR A 79 1.34 5.07 -0.24
C TYR A 79 1.87 6.45 0.20
N PRO A 80 1.29 7.12 1.21
CA PRO A 80 0.05 6.79 1.88
C PRO A 80 -1.16 7.11 1.01
N THR A 81 -2.19 6.27 1.06
CA THR A 81 -3.50 6.60 0.49
C THR A 81 -4.49 6.97 1.58
N PRO A 82 -5.33 8.00 1.37
CA PRO A 82 -6.36 8.35 2.34
C PRO A 82 -7.31 7.18 2.50
N SER A 83 -7.44 6.67 3.73
CA SER A 83 -8.51 5.72 4.05
C SER A 83 -9.85 6.39 3.69
N PRO A 84 -10.74 5.72 2.92
CA PRO A 84 -12.07 6.28 2.68
C PRO A 84 -12.74 6.47 4.03
N LYS A 85 -13.01 7.73 4.39
CA LYS A 85 -13.81 8.05 5.56
C LYS A 85 -15.17 7.42 5.30
N SER A 86 -15.66 6.63 6.24
CA SER A 86 -16.98 5.99 6.23
C SER A 86 -18.16 6.97 6.29
N SER A 87 -17.96 8.24 5.91
CA SER A 87 -18.97 9.30 5.96
C SER A 87 -19.82 9.41 4.69
N ASP A 88 -19.47 8.71 3.60
CA ASP A 88 -20.18 8.80 2.31
C ASP A 88 -20.73 7.43 1.83
N LEU A 89 -21.40 6.69 2.73
CA LEU A 89 -22.36 5.66 2.28
C LEU A 89 -23.78 6.15 2.56
N PRO A 90 -24.69 6.18 1.55
CA PRO A 90 -26.09 6.42 1.79
C PRO A 90 -26.64 5.27 2.63
N THR A 91 -27.16 5.62 3.81
CA THR A 91 -27.86 4.76 4.75
C THR A 91 -28.89 3.89 4.04
N LYS A 92 -28.57 2.62 3.81
CA LYS A 92 -29.57 1.56 3.70
C LYS A 92 -29.60 0.83 5.03
N THR A 93 -30.56 1.24 5.84
CA THR A 93 -31.03 0.65 7.08
C THR A 93 -31.13 -0.88 6.97
N GLU A 94 -30.38 -1.58 7.82
CA GLU A 94 -30.82 -2.71 8.64
C GLU A 94 -29.60 -3.25 9.42
N PHE A 95 -29.23 -2.53 10.50
CA PHE A 95 -28.31 -3.05 11.51
C PHE A 95 -29.11 -3.76 12.59
N LYS A 96 -28.95 -5.09 12.67
CA LYS A 96 -29.27 -5.87 13.87
C LYS A 96 -28.30 -5.45 14.97
N VAL A 97 -28.74 -4.50 15.81
CA VAL A 97 -27.97 -3.96 16.93
C VAL A 97 -27.69 -5.10 17.93
N ARG A 98 -26.41 -5.42 18.13
CA ARG A 98 -25.95 -6.16 19.32
C ARG A 98 -25.71 -5.13 20.42
N PRO A 99 -26.20 -5.34 21.65
CA PRO A 99 -26.00 -4.37 22.72
C PRO A 99 -24.52 -4.32 23.15
N THR A 100 -23.92 -3.15 23.08
CA THR A 100 -22.64 -2.79 23.70
C THR A 100 -22.92 -1.98 24.96
N ASP A 101 -22.15 -2.19 26.02
CA ASP A 101 -22.22 -1.39 27.25
C ASP A 101 -21.56 0.00 27.07
N ALA A 102 -21.67 0.84 28.11
CA ALA A 102 -21.36 2.27 28.08
C ALA A 102 -19.87 2.60 27.91
N ASP A 103 -19.03 1.58 27.90
CA ASP A 103 -17.58 1.63 27.84
C ASP A 103 -17.04 1.04 26.51
N GLY A 104 -17.92 0.48 25.68
CA GLY A 104 -17.62 0.14 24.29
C GLY A 104 -16.81 -1.14 24.10
N ASP A 105 -16.81 -2.05 25.07
CA ASP A 105 -16.25 -3.39 24.91
C ASP A 105 -17.33 -4.39 24.45
N ILE A 106 -16.88 -5.51 23.88
CA ILE A 106 -17.73 -6.56 23.32
C ILE A 106 -18.02 -7.57 24.43
N SER A 107 -19.24 -7.61 24.96
CA SER A 107 -19.60 -8.60 25.99
C SER A 107 -19.50 -10.03 25.44
N MET A 108 -18.51 -10.82 25.90
CA MET A 108 -18.47 -12.27 25.66
C MET A 108 -19.46 -13.01 26.57
N ASN A 109 -20.76 -12.93 26.27
CA ASN A 109 -21.74 -13.82 26.91
C ASN A 109 -21.88 -15.12 26.12
N GLY A 110 -20.91 -16.02 26.30
CA GLY A 110 -20.98 -17.41 25.88
C GLY A 110 -21.65 -18.30 26.93
N ARG A 111 -22.93 -18.04 27.27
CA ARG A 111 -23.77 -19.05 27.95
C ARG A 111 -25.26 -18.67 27.88
N PRO A 112 -26.13 -19.48 27.24
CA PRO A 112 -27.56 -19.42 27.51
C PRO A 112 -27.85 -20.14 28.85
N PRO A 113 -28.82 -19.66 29.65
CA PRO A 113 -29.10 -20.21 30.97
C PRO A 113 -30.06 -21.42 30.91
N ALA A 114 -29.84 -22.32 31.87
CA ALA A 114 -30.75 -23.31 32.45
C ALA A 114 -31.26 -24.48 31.57
N GLN A 115 -30.76 -25.68 31.88
CA GLN A 115 -31.59 -26.77 32.43
C GLN A 115 -30.69 -27.87 33.00
N GLU A 116 -30.88 -28.18 34.28
CA GLU A 116 -30.40 -29.41 34.93
C GLU A 116 -31.03 -30.61 34.21
N ASN A 117 -30.21 -31.59 33.82
CA ASN A 117 -30.52 -33.01 33.84
C ASN A 117 -29.20 -33.79 33.72
N GLU A 118 -29.05 -34.75 34.62
CA GLU A 118 -28.03 -35.80 34.62
C GLU A 118 -28.24 -36.72 33.40
N ASP A 119 -27.16 -37.32 32.87
CA ASP A 119 -27.07 -38.70 32.37
C ASP A 119 -26.03 -38.86 31.22
N GLU A 120 -25.57 -40.10 31.09
CA GLU A 120 -24.42 -40.73 30.44
C GLU A 120 -23.92 -40.27 29.05
N GLY A 121 -22.64 -40.63 28.80
CA GLY A 121 -21.80 -40.09 27.73
C GLY A 121 -22.08 -40.56 26.31
N LYS A 122 -21.36 -39.91 25.39
CA LYS A 122 -21.05 -40.39 24.03
C LYS A 122 -19.94 -39.54 23.43
N GLU A 123 -18.94 -40.24 22.90
CA GLU A 123 -17.89 -39.72 22.03
C GLU A 123 -18.50 -39.11 20.78
N GLU A 124 -18.19 -37.85 20.45
CA GLU A 124 -18.36 -37.35 19.08
C GLU A 124 -17.13 -36.55 18.65
N LYS A 125 -16.58 -37.01 17.53
CA LYS A 125 -15.44 -36.46 16.80
C LYS A 125 -15.77 -35.05 16.31
N GLU A 126 -14.94 -34.07 16.63
CA GLU A 126 -14.94 -32.82 15.86
C GLU A 126 -14.08 -33.02 14.60
N GLU A 127 -14.79 -33.04 13.48
CA GLU A 127 -14.27 -33.04 12.12
C GLU A 127 -13.43 -31.78 11.90
N LYS A 128 -12.14 -31.98 11.64
CA LYS A 128 -11.22 -30.95 11.20
C LYS A 128 -11.50 -30.66 9.73
N GLU A 129 -12.39 -29.69 9.48
CA GLU A 129 -12.74 -29.24 8.14
C GLU A 129 -11.52 -28.60 7.45
N ASP A 130 -11.18 -29.13 6.28
CA ASP A 130 -10.05 -28.75 5.42
C ASP A 130 -10.10 -27.26 5.04
N THR A 131 -9.31 -26.44 5.73
CA THR A 131 -8.94 -25.10 5.23
C THR A 131 -7.60 -25.23 4.49
N PRO A 132 -7.50 -24.79 3.21
CA PRO A 132 -6.25 -24.90 2.46
C PRO A 132 -5.14 -24.09 3.15
N PRO A 133 -3.86 -24.53 3.08
CA PRO A 133 -2.74 -23.85 3.73
C PRO A 133 -2.36 -22.60 2.92
N GLY A 134 -3.13 -21.53 3.10
CA GLY A 134 -2.93 -20.25 2.43
C GLY A 134 -2.85 -19.14 3.46
N GLU A 135 -1.61 -18.83 3.87
CA GLU A 135 -1.22 -17.56 4.50
C GLU A 135 -1.83 -17.30 5.89
N GLU A 136 -1.35 -18.05 6.89
CA GLU A 136 -1.21 -17.49 8.23
C GLU A 136 -0.59 -16.08 8.10
N PRO A 137 -1.16 -15.03 8.72
CA PRO A 137 -0.54 -13.72 8.68
C PRO A 137 0.80 -13.88 9.38
N LEU A 138 1.88 -13.93 8.59
CA LEU A 138 3.24 -13.79 9.10
C LEU A 138 3.18 -12.63 10.10
N ASN A 139 3.89 -12.78 11.21
CA ASN A 139 3.93 -11.81 12.30
C ASN A 139 4.64 -10.51 11.82
N LYS A 140 4.04 -9.84 10.85
CA LYS A 140 4.52 -8.68 10.12
C LYS A 140 4.31 -7.49 11.02
N TYR A 141 5.31 -6.62 11.06
CA TYR A 141 5.21 -5.33 11.71
C TYR A 141 3.99 -4.59 11.14
N ARG A 142 3.00 -4.26 12.00
CA ARG A 142 1.70 -3.73 11.54
C ARG A 142 1.83 -2.55 10.57
N PRO A 143 2.71 -1.55 10.80
CA PRO A 143 2.92 -0.47 9.84
C PRO A 143 3.38 -0.94 8.46
N PHE A 144 4.27 -1.95 8.39
CA PHE A 144 4.70 -2.52 7.11
C PHE A 144 3.55 -3.24 6.39
N ARG A 145 2.71 -3.97 7.12
CA ARG A 145 1.53 -4.64 6.55
C ARG A 145 0.60 -3.63 5.83
N PHE A 146 0.36 -2.47 6.42
CA PHE A 146 -0.44 -1.42 5.76
C PHE A 146 0.23 -0.89 4.49
N VAL A 147 1.56 -0.72 4.49
CA VAL A 147 2.31 -0.27 3.32
C VAL A 147 2.20 -1.31 2.20
N GLU A 148 2.41 -2.59 2.52
CA GLU A 148 2.34 -3.70 1.56
C GLU A 148 0.96 -3.84 0.92
N GLU A 149 -0.10 -3.84 1.73
CA GLU A 149 -1.48 -3.95 1.26
C GLU A 149 -1.87 -2.78 0.35
N GLN A 150 -1.56 -1.54 0.76
CA GLN A 150 -1.86 -0.35 -0.05
C GLN A 150 -1.02 -0.32 -1.33
N LEU A 151 0.29 -0.56 -1.24
CA LEU A 151 1.18 -0.55 -2.39
C LEU A 151 0.72 -1.56 -3.44
N THR A 152 0.43 -2.80 -3.04
CA THR A 152 0.03 -3.87 -3.96
C THR A 152 -1.34 -3.59 -4.58
N ARG A 153 -2.33 -3.18 -3.77
CA ARG A 153 -3.68 -2.84 -4.26
C ARG A 153 -3.65 -1.69 -5.24
N ASN A 154 -2.98 -0.60 -4.88
CA ASN A 154 -2.96 0.62 -5.69
C ASN A 154 -2.13 0.42 -6.96
N LEU A 155 -1.03 -0.33 -6.89
CA LEU A 155 -0.24 -0.67 -8.06
C LEU A 155 -1.04 -1.57 -9.02
N HIS A 156 -1.73 -2.58 -8.50
CA HIS A 156 -2.57 -3.44 -9.32
C HIS A 156 -3.72 -2.65 -9.98
N ALA A 157 -4.39 -1.78 -9.22
CA ALA A 157 -5.44 -0.89 -9.75
C ALA A 157 -4.89 0.04 -10.83
N LEU A 158 -3.71 0.63 -10.61
CA LEU A 158 -3.03 1.48 -11.58
C LEU A 158 -2.76 0.71 -12.86
N LEU A 159 -2.10 -0.45 -12.79
CA LEU A 159 -1.75 -1.27 -13.96
C LEU A 159 -2.99 -1.84 -14.68
N SER A 160 -4.05 -2.22 -13.96
CA SER A 160 -5.29 -2.73 -14.56
C SER A 160 -6.07 -1.66 -15.32
N SER A 161 -5.93 -0.38 -14.93
CA SER A 161 -6.53 0.74 -15.66
C SER A 161 -5.82 1.02 -16.99
N THR A 162 -4.61 0.48 -17.17
CA THR A 162 -3.81 0.66 -18.39
C THR A 162 -4.21 -0.36 -19.43
N THR A 163 -4.55 0.11 -20.63
CA THR A 163 -4.77 -0.78 -21.79
C THR A 163 -3.46 -0.84 -22.59
N PRO A 164 -3.07 -1.99 -23.17
CA PRO A 164 -1.87 -2.11 -24.02
C PRO A 164 -1.87 -1.18 -25.25
N ALA A 165 -3.02 -0.59 -25.56
CA ALA A 165 -3.23 0.35 -26.65
C ALA A 165 -2.90 1.80 -26.30
N ASP A 166 -2.51 2.16 -25.07
CA ASP A 166 -2.19 3.54 -24.72
C ASP A 166 -0.80 3.96 -25.27
N PRO A 167 -0.72 4.65 -26.43
CA PRO A 167 0.46 4.69 -27.26
C PRO A 167 1.03 6.11 -27.38
N THR A 168 1.07 6.89 -26.30
CA THR A 168 1.63 8.25 -26.32
C THR A 168 2.81 8.42 -25.37
N ALA A 169 3.58 7.35 -25.16
CA ALA A 169 5.01 7.52 -24.85
C ALA A 169 5.70 8.07 -26.11
N ARG A 170 5.79 9.41 -26.16
CA ARG A 170 6.40 10.26 -27.21
C ARG A 170 7.29 9.48 -28.17
N GLN A 171 6.80 9.28 -29.39
CA GLN A 171 7.67 8.99 -30.52
C GLN A 171 8.76 10.06 -30.53
N ASN A 172 10.02 9.64 -30.38
CA ASN A 172 11.15 10.47 -30.76
C ASN A 172 10.86 10.99 -32.17
N GLN A 173 10.87 12.31 -32.31
CA GLN A 173 10.80 13.01 -33.59
C GLN A 173 11.84 12.41 -34.54
N THR A 174 11.40 11.56 -35.45
CA THR A 174 12.07 11.44 -36.74
C THR A 174 11.68 12.69 -37.51
N LEU A 175 12.53 13.71 -37.48
CA LEU A 175 12.42 14.85 -38.40
C LEU A 175 12.30 14.30 -39.82
N PRO A 176 11.35 14.77 -40.65
CA PRO A 176 11.31 14.40 -42.05
C PRO A 176 12.65 14.77 -42.71
N PRO A 177 13.16 13.95 -43.64
CA PRO A 177 14.41 14.27 -44.33
C PRO A 177 14.28 15.64 -45.00
N PRO A 178 15.36 16.46 -45.00
CA PRO A 178 15.32 17.79 -45.59
C PRO A 178 14.98 17.69 -47.10
N PRO A 179 14.21 18.65 -47.64
CA PRO A 179 13.86 18.66 -49.06
C PRO A 179 15.14 18.72 -49.92
N PRO A 180 15.13 18.09 -51.11
CA PRO A 180 16.28 18.11 -52.01
C PRO A 180 16.61 19.55 -52.44
N PRO A 181 17.91 19.87 -52.66
CA PRO A 181 18.32 21.20 -53.08
C PRO A 181 17.74 21.56 -54.45
N PRO A 182 17.42 22.85 -54.69
CA PRO A 182 16.89 23.30 -55.97
C PRO A 182 17.92 23.06 -57.10
N PRO A 183 17.45 22.77 -58.33
CA PRO A 183 18.34 22.55 -59.46
C PRO A 183 19.12 23.83 -59.80
N PRO A 184 20.35 23.70 -60.34
CA PRO A 184 21.18 24.84 -60.69
C PRO A 184 20.52 25.68 -61.81
N PRO A 185 20.69 27.02 -61.77
CA PRO A 185 20.14 27.90 -62.80
C PRO A 185 20.78 27.60 -64.16
N GLN A 186 19.95 27.61 -65.21
CA GLN A 186 20.37 27.51 -66.61
C GLN A 186 21.01 28.80 -67.10
#